data_AF-A0A1I0D0V5-F1
#
_entry.id   AF-A0A1I0D0V5-F1
#
_cell.length_a   1.000
_cell.length_b   1.000
_cell.length_c   1.000
_cell.angle_alpha   90.00
_cell.angle_beta   90.00
_cell.angle_gamma   90.00
#
_symmetry.space_group_name_H-M   'P 1'
#
loop_
_entity.id
_entity.type
_entity.pdbx_description
1 polymer ?
#
loop_
_entity_poly.entity_id
_entity_poly.type
_entity_poly.pdbx_seq_one_letter_code
_entity_poly.pdbx_strand_id
1 'polypeptide(L)'
;MKHFLVLLLVVCCGCSSYDYRLKDLKQGSMRFEGLPQAVRQCLADFPPEYLIAEADDTTATWPDDGTLLFVDPRDTANYEAVTVFNRFVHSWVDYTLLIDKRRNLSYRIDRGVPIPYIIYEHRVFIPNEYNVLGIEASFKSAVYTEYQLK
;
A
#
# COMPACT_ATOMS: atom_id res chain seq x y z
N MET A 1 -52.62 17.82 15.46
CA MET A 1 -51.66 18.94 15.61
C MET A 1 -51.08 18.91 17.01
N LYS A 2 -49.82 18.48 17.16
CA LYS A 2 -48.84 19.03 18.08
C LYS A 2 -47.52 18.28 17.86
N HIS A 3 -46.58 19.00 17.29
CA HIS A 3 -45.20 18.61 17.07
C HIS A 3 -44.44 18.51 18.39
N PHE A 4 -43.47 17.60 18.45
CA PHE A 4 -42.20 17.67 19.19
C PHE A 4 -41.34 16.52 18.65
N LEU A 5 -40.66 16.65 17.50
CA LEU A 5 -39.34 17.24 17.29
C LEU A 5 -38.35 17.11 18.47
N VAL A 6 -37.19 16.53 18.12
CA VAL A 6 -35.89 16.53 18.80
C VAL A 6 -35.65 15.45 19.85
N LEU A 7 -34.96 14.38 19.44
CA LEU A 7 -33.66 14.11 20.05
C LEU A 7 -32.61 13.87 18.95
N LEU A 8 -31.86 14.93 18.72
CA LEU A 8 -30.64 15.01 17.94
C LEU A 8 -29.51 14.57 18.87
N LEU A 9 -28.79 13.50 18.53
CA LEU A 9 -27.42 13.11 18.95
C LEU A 9 -27.26 11.59 18.89
N VAL A 10 -27.15 11.03 17.68
CA VAL A 10 -26.19 9.94 17.48
C VAL A 10 -25.03 10.56 16.72
N VAL A 11 -24.19 11.19 17.53
CA VAL A 11 -22.74 11.28 17.41
C VAL A 11 -22.20 10.92 16.02
N CYS A 12 -21.75 11.97 15.33
CA CYS A 12 -20.72 11.88 14.31
C CYS A 12 -19.48 11.15 14.88
N CYS A 13 -19.43 9.83 14.71
CA CYS A 13 -18.17 9.10 14.66
C CYS A 13 -18.03 8.61 13.24
N GLY A 14 -17.39 9.43 12.40
CA GLY A 14 -16.67 8.88 11.26
C GLY A 14 -15.56 8.00 11.85
N CYS A 15 -15.90 6.75 12.18
CA CYS A 15 -14.90 5.76 12.56
C CYS A 15 -13.94 5.69 11.39
N SER A 16 -12.69 6.13 11.59
CA SER A 16 -11.65 5.74 10.66
C SER A 16 -11.68 4.22 10.60
N SER A 17 -11.95 3.64 9.43
CA SER A 17 -12.01 2.20 9.21
C SER A 17 -10.61 1.56 9.19
N TYR A 18 -9.67 2.19 9.89
CA TYR A 18 -8.26 1.80 9.94
C TYR A 18 -7.63 2.17 11.28
N ASP A 19 -6.65 1.38 11.73
CA ASP A 19 -5.99 1.55 13.03
C ASP A 19 -4.87 2.59 12.99
N TYR A 20 -4.06 2.56 11.93
CA TYR A 20 -2.91 3.45 11.76
C TYR A 20 -2.87 4.08 10.37
N ARG A 21 -2.30 5.28 10.27
CA ARG A 21 -1.82 5.79 8.98
C ARG A 21 -0.38 5.35 8.82
N LEU A 22 -0.04 4.78 7.66
CA LEU A 22 1.30 4.25 7.42
C LEU A 22 2.37 5.33 7.62
N LYS A 23 2.12 6.55 7.12
CA LYS A 23 3.04 7.69 7.22
C LYS A 23 3.33 8.16 8.66
N ASP A 24 2.48 7.80 9.61
CA ASP A 24 2.63 8.18 11.01
C ASP A 24 3.42 7.11 11.80
N LEU A 25 3.77 5.98 11.16
CA LEU A 25 4.60 4.95 11.77
C LEU A 25 6.08 5.36 11.82
N LYS A 26 6.85 4.64 12.63
CA LYS A 26 8.30 4.80 12.63
C LYS A 26 8.85 4.39 11.27
N GLN A 27 9.58 5.31 10.65
CA GLN A 27 10.08 5.16 9.29
C GLN A 27 11.57 5.45 9.18
N GLY A 28 12.19 4.87 8.15
CA GLY A 28 13.58 5.10 7.76
C GLY A 28 13.69 5.17 6.23
N SER A 29 14.73 5.85 5.73
CA SER A 29 15.00 5.90 4.30
C SER A 29 16.31 5.18 3.98
N MET A 30 16.33 4.44 2.87
CA MET A 30 17.50 3.70 2.40
C MET A 30 17.54 3.62 0.88
N ARG A 31 18.74 3.46 0.32
CA ARG A 31 18.90 3.08 -1.08
C ARG A 31 18.72 1.57 -1.25
N PHE A 32 18.61 1.11 -2.49
CA PHE A 32 18.50 -0.30 -2.83
C PHE A 32 19.51 -1.18 -2.08
N GLU A 33 20.78 -0.76 -1.98
CA GLU A 33 21.84 -1.53 -1.30
C GLU A 33 21.62 -1.72 0.20
N GLY A 34 20.84 -0.82 0.82
CA GLY A 34 20.48 -0.88 2.24
C GLY A 34 19.29 -1.79 2.54
N LEU A 35 18.55 -2.24 1.52
CA LEU A 35 17.45 -3.17 1.69
C LEU A 35 17.96 -4.55 2.18
N PRO A 36 17.14 -5.30 2.94
CA PRO A 36 17.48 -6.66 3.33
C PRO A 36 17.80 -7.52 2.09
N GLN A 37 18.75 -8.44 2.22
CA GLN A 37 19.23 -9.24 1.09
C GLN A 37 18.09 -9.97 0.35
N ALA A 38 17.14 -10.56 1.09
CA ALA A 38 15.99 -11.24 0.50
C ALA A 38 15.11 -10.29 -0.32
N VAL A 39 14.90 -9.06 0.17
CA VAL A 39 14.15 -8.03 -0.57
C VAL A 39 14.88 -7.67 -1.87
N ARG A 40 16.20 -7.45 -1.81
CA ARG A 40 17.00 -7.13 -3.01
C ARG A 40 16.96 -8.24 -4.05
N GLN A 41 17.01 -9.49 -3.62
CA GLN A 41 16.91 -10.65 -4.52
C GLN A 41 15.53 -10.71 -5.16
N CYS A 42 14.47 -10.60 -4.36
CA CYS A 42 13.09 -10.56 -4.85
C CYS A 42 12.87 -9.45 -5.90
N LEU A 43 13.40 -8.25 -5.67
CA LEU A 43 13.31 -7.13 -6.62
C LEU A 43 14.20 -7.29 -7.85
N ALA A 44 15.33 -8.00 -7.75
CA ALA A 44 16.20 -8.27 -8.89
C ALA A 44 15.57 -9.28 -9.86
N ASP A 45 14.78 -10.21 -9.33
CA ASP A 45 14.03 -11.21 -10.09
C ASP A 45 12.63 -10.71 -10.51
N PHE A 46 12.25 -9.49 -10.10
CA PHE A 46 10.94 -8.92 -10.40
C PHE A 46 10.83 -8.59 -11.89
N PRO A 47 9.79 -9.08 -12.60
CA PRO A 47 9.75 -8.96 -14.05
C PRO A 47 9.62 -7.49 -14.48
N PRO A 48 10.44 -7.03 -15.46
CA PRO A 48 10.42 -5.65 -15.91
C PRO A 48 9.08 -5.21 -16.50
N GLU A 49 8.28 -6.11 -17.09
CA GLU A 49 6.96 -5.78 -17.65
C GLU A 49 6.00 -5.15 -16.63
N TYR A 50 6.16 -5.48 -15.35
CA TYR A 50 5.35 -4.93 -14.26
C TYR A 50 5.80 -3.52 -13.84
N LEU A 51 6.97 -3.05 -14.25
CA LEU A 51 7.42 -1.67 -14.02
C LEU A 51 6.82 -0.67 -15.02
N ILE A 52 6.29 -1.16 -16.14
CA ILE A 52 5.85 -0.37 -17.31
C ILE A 52 4.33 -0.49 -17.54
N ALA A 53 3.60 -1.22 -16.70
CA ALA A 53 2.15 -1.30 -16.82
C ALA A 53 1.53 0.07 -16.51
N GLU A 54 1.33 0.87 -17.56
CA GLU A 54 0.51 2.07 -17.50
C GLU A 54 -0.89 1.70 -17.02
N ALA A 55 -1.50 2.61 -16.27
CA ALA A 55 -2.83 2.50 -15.69
C ALA A 55 -3.99 2.40 -16.72
N ASP A 56 -3.72 2.02 -17.98
CA ASP A 56 -4.67 2.00 -19.09
C ASP A 56 -4.76 0.64 -19.82
N ASP A 57 -3.87 -0.32 -19.54
CA ASP A 57 -3.99 -1.66 -20.13
C ASP A 57 -4.77 -2.62 -19.22
N THR A 58 -6.08 -2.70 -19.44
CA THR A 58 -6.99 -3.64 -18.78
C THR A 58 -6.71 -5.12 -19.05
N THR A 59 -5.62 -5.47 -19.75
CA THR A 59 -5.24 -6.86 -20.06
C THR A 59 -3.93 -7.34 -19.43
N ALA A 60 -3.18 -6.45 -18.76
CA ALA A 60 -2.06 -6.85 -17.93
C ALA A 60 -2.55 -7.44 -16.61
N THR A 61 -2.80 -8.75 -16.60
CA THR A 61 -3.21 -9.48 -15.39
C THR A 61 -2.00 -9.59 -14.44
N TRP A 62 -1.86 -8.60 -13.57
CA TRP A 62 -1.06 -8.71 -12.36
C TRP A 62 -1.52 -9.95 -11.56
N PRO A 63 -0.61 -10.71 -10.93
CA PRO A 63 -1.02 -11.68 -9.92
C PRO A 63 -1.57 -10.88 -8.73
N ASP A 64 -2.90 -10.80 -8.60
CA ASP A 64 -3.65 -10.00 -7.61
C ASP A 64 -3.21 -8.51 -7.55
N ASP A 65 -3.85 -7.66 -8.36
CA ASP A 65 -3.80 -6.18 -8.43
C ASP A 65 -2.42 -5.45 -8.44
N GLY A 66 -1.30 -6.15 -8.23
CA GLY A 66 0.06 -5.62 -8.27
C GLY A 66 0.45 -4.76 -7.07
N THR A 67 -0.43 -4.59 -6.08
CA THR A 67 -0.23 -3.63 -4.99
C THR A 67 0.76 -4.15 -3.95
N LEU A 68 0.73 -5.45 -3.63
CA LEU A 68 1.59 -6.07 -2.62
C LEU A 68 2.65 -6.98 -3.26
N LEU A 69 3.89 -6.84 -2.79
CA LEU A 69 4.97 -7.78 -3.11
C LEU A 69 5.41 -8.50 -1.85
N PHE A 70 5.19 -9.81 -1.79
CA PHE A 70 5.58 -10.66 -0.68
C PHE A 70 6.95 -11.28 -0.90
N VAL A 71 7.90 -10.96 -0.02
CA VAL A 71 9.24 -11.56 -0.07
C VAL A 71 9.26 -12.92 0.62
N ASP A 72 8.47 -13.08 1.68
CA ASP A 72 8.19 -14.39 2.29
C ASP A 72 6.80 -14.88 1.84
N PRO A 73 6.68 -16.02 1.15
CA PRO A 73 5.39 -16.55 0.72
C PRO A 73 4.38 -16.76 1.85
N ARG A 74 4.84 -16.96 3.09
CA ARG A 74 3.93 -17.11 4.26
C ARG A 74 3.17 -15.83 4.57
N ASP A 75 3.70 -14.67 4.18
CA ASP A 75 3.05 -13.38 4.42
C ASP A 75 1.84 -13.16 3.50
N THR A 76 1.73 -13.89 2.38
CA THR A 76 0.55 -13.85 1.49
C THR A 76 -0.76 -14.21 2.22
N ALA A 77 -0.68 -15.11 3.21
CA ALA A 77 -1.84 -15.49 4.01
C ALA A 77 -2.14 -14.49 5.15
N ASN A 78 -1.14 -13.69 5.53
CA ASN A 78 -1.20 -12.81 6.68
C ASN A 78 -1.54 -11.36 6.33
N TYR A 79 -1.31 -10.94 5.10
CA TYR A 79 -1.59 -9.58 4.67
C TYR A 79 -2.48 -9.52 3.43
N GLU A 80 -3.19 -8.41 3.32
CA GLU A 80 -4.08 -8.11 2.20
C GLU A 80 -4.09 -6.60 1.96
N ALA A 81 -4.20 -6.18 0.70
CA ALA A 81 -4.45 -4.79 0.35
C ALA A 81 -5.89 -4.67 -0.15
N VAL A 82 -6.62 -3.68 0.36
CA VAL A 82 -7.97 -3.35 -0.09
C VAL A 82 -7.98 -1.93 -0.58
N THR A 83 -8.35 -1.73 -1.85
CA THR A 83 -8.58 -0.40 -2.40
C THR A 83 -9.89 0.16 -1.87
N VAL A 84 -9.83 1.33 -1.21
CA VAL A 84 -11.01 2.03 -0.71
C VAL A 84 -11.36 3.18 -1.65
N PHE A 85 -12.58 3.12 -2.19
CA PHE A 85 -13.10 4.13 -3.10
C PHE A 85 -13.80 5.27 -2.35
N ASN A 86 -13.76 6.46 -2.95
CA ASN A 86 -14.42 7.64 -2.43
C ASN A 86 -15.94 7.41 -2.38
N ARG A 87 -16.54 7.69 -1.22
CA ARG A 87 -17.97 7.46 -0.96
C ARG A 87 -18.91 8.23 -1.89
N PHE A 88 -18.47 9.38 -2.40
CA PHE A 88 -19.29 10.24 -3.26
C PHE A 88 -18.99 10.02 -4.74
N VAL A 89 -17.75 9.66 -5.06
CA VAL A 89 -17.28 9.36 -6.42
C VAL A 89 -16.71 7.95 -6.43
N HIS A 90 -17.58 6.95 -6.57
CA HIS A 90 -17.25 5.52 -6.42
C HIS A 90 -16.12 5.02 -7.35
N SER A 91 -15.78 5.76 -8.41
CA SER A 91 -14.67 5.44 -9.32
C SER A 91 -13.33 6.08 -8.92
N TRP A 92 -13.29 6.89 -7.87
CA TRP A 92 -12.06 7.52 -7.39
C TRP A 92 -11.51 6.76 -6.19
N VAL A 93 -10.28 6.27 -6.32
CA VAL A 93 -9.54 5.72 -5.18
C VAL A 93 -9.29 6.83 -4.16
N ASP A 94 -9.63 6.58 -2.90
CA ASP A 94 -9.36 7.50 -1.77
C ASP A 94 -8.05 7.12 -1.06
N TYR A 95 -7.89 5.82 -0.75
CA TYR A 95 -6.68 5.26 -0.15
C TYR A 95 -6.63 3.74 -0.32
N THR A 96 -5.47 3.14 -0.05
CA THR A 96 -5.34 1.68 0.09
C THR A 96 -5.26 1.32 1.57
N LEU A 97 -5.92 0.24 1.95
CA LEU A 97 -5.84 -0.33 3.30
C LEU A 97 -4.98 -1.60 3.27
N LEU A 98 -3.81 -1.56 3.90
CA LEU A 98 -3.02 -2.76 4.17
C LEU A 98 -3.52 -3.39 5.46
N ILE A 99 -4.02 -4.63 5.39
CA ILE A 99 -4.58 -5.37 6.51
C ILE A 99 -3.55 -6.42 6.96
N ASP A 100 -3.14 -6.41 8.23
CA ASP A 100 -2.42 -7.49 8.91
C ASP A 100 -3.45 -8.39 9.62
N LYS A 101 -3.80 -9.51 8.98
CA LYS A 101 -4.78 -10.49 9.47
C LYS A 101 -4.31 -11.17 10.74
N ARG A 102 -2.99 -11.36 10.91
CA ARG A 102 -2.42 -12.05 12.06
C ARG A 102 -2.59 -11.22 13.33
N ARG A 103 -2.44 -9.90 13.23
CA ARG A 103 -2.60 -8.97 14.36
C ARG A 103 -3.97 -8.32 14.44
N ASN A 104 -4.81 -8.53 13.44
CA ASN A 104 -6.07 -7.83 13.28
C ASN A 104 -5.89 -6.31 13.32
N LEU A 105 -4.88 -5.83 12.57
CA LEU A 105 -4.54 -4.41 12.43
C LEU A 105 -4.63 -3.99 10.97
N SER A 106 -4.84 -2.71 10.76
CA SER A 106 -4.99 -2.14 9.44
C SER A 106 -4.30 -0.78 9.32
N TYR A 107 -3.69 -0.57 8.16
CA TYR A 107 -2.80 0.55 7.87
C TYR A 107 -3.30 1.28 6.63
N ARG A 108 -3.72 2.54 6.79
CA ARG A 108 -4.07 3.41 5.68
C ARG A 108 -2.81 3.87 4.97
N ILE A 109 -2.76 3.62 3.67
CA ILE A 109 -1.76 4.13 2.74
C ILE A 109 -2.45 5.17 1.87
N ASP A 110 -2.01 6.42 1.97
CA ASP A 110 -2.63 7.53 1.24
C ASP A 110 -2.50 7.32 -0.27
N ARG A 111 -3.47 7.81 -1.04
CA ARG A 111 -3.42 7.78 -2.51
C ARG A 111 -2.15 8.47 -3.02
N GLY A 112 -1.57 7.90 -4.08
CA GLY A 112 -0.40 8.46 -4.76
C GLY A 112 0.93 7.97 -4.19
N VAL A 113 0.90 7.14 -3.16
CA VAL A 113 2.08 6.39 -2.71
C VAL A 113 2.45 5.36 -3.78
N PRO A 114 3.73 5.28 -4.22
CA PRO A 114 4.13 4.36 -5.30
C PRO A 114 4.03 2.89 -4.89
N ILE A 115 3.69 2.03 -5.86
CA ILE A 115 3.64 0.57 -5.72
C ILE A 115 4.92 -0.08 -6.29
N PRO A 116 5.29 -1.32 -5.90
CA PRO A 116 4.58 -2.18 -4.95
C PRO A 116 4.91 -1.85 -3.49
N TYR A 117 4.02 -2.23 -2.59
CA TYR A 117 4.27 -2.25 -1.16
C TYR A 117 4.92 -3.58 -0.78
N ILE A 118 6.21 -3.54 -0.49
CA ILE A 118 7.01 -4.74 -0.33
C ILE A 118 6.97 -5.19 1.14
N ILE A 119 6.38 -6.35 1.40
CA ILE A 119 6.20 -6.90 2.75
C ILE A 119 7.32 -7.90 3.06
N TYR A 120 8.05 -7.63 4.15
CA TYR A 120 9.07 -8.55 4.65
C TYR A 120 9.34 -8.33 6.13
N GLU A 121 9.35 -9.40 6.93
CA GLU A 121 9.66 -9.36 8.37
C GLU A 121 8.88 -8.28 9.14
N HIS A 122 7.57 -8.19 8.88
CA HIS A 122 6.69 -7.21 9.53
C HIS A 122 7.11 -5.74 9.31
N ARG A 123 7.69 -5.49 8.14
CA ARG A 123 8.00 -4.16 7.64
C ARG A 123 7.42 -4.00 6.25
N VAL A 124 7.17 -2.75 5.88
CA VAL A 124 6.77 -2.38 4.52
C VAL A 124 7.86 -1.51 3.94
N PHE A 125 8.37 -1.88 2.77
CA PHE A 125 9.29 -1.06 2.00
C PHE A 125 8.54 -0.50 0.81
N ILE A 126 8.56 0.81 0.67
CA ILE A 126 7.89 1.54 -0.40
C ILE A 126 8.93 2.36 -1.15
N PRO A 127 9.08 2.20 -2.46
CA PRO A 127 9.94 3.05 -3.27
C PRO A 127 9.35 4.46 -3.35
N ASN A 128 10.19 5.48 -3.19
CA ASN A 128 9.76 6.87 -3.22
C ASN A 128 9.51 7.35 -4.65
N GLU A 129 10.39 6.94 -5.57
CA GLU A 129 10.35 7.30 -6.97
C GLU A 129 10.99 6.18 -7.79
N TYR A 130 10.43 5.90 -8.96
CA TYR A 130 11.13 5.21 -10.03
C TYR A 130 11.45 6.22 -11.11
N ASN A 131 12.60 6.08 -11.75
CA ASN A 131 12.89 6.85 -12.94
C ASN A 131 12.13 6.24 -14.13
N VAL A 132 10.80 6.41 -14.18
CA VAL A 132 9.92 5.87 -15.24
C VAL A 132 10.21 6.52 -16.60
N LEU A 133 10.83 7.71 -16.60
CA LEU A 133 11.26 8.42 -17.81
C LEU A 133 12.62 7.97 -18.34
N GLY A 134 13.31 7.07 -17.63
CA GLY A 134 14.57 6.49 -18.07
C GLY A 134 14.37 5.24 -18.92
N ILE A 135 15.26 5.03 -19.89
CA ILE A 135 15.32 3.81 -20.73
C ILE A 135 15.55 2.54 -19.89
N GLU A 136 15.90 2.68 -18.60
CA GLU A 136 16.02 1.60 -17.62
C GLU A 136 15.28 1.96 -16.31
N ALA A 137 13.95 1.84 -16.30
CA ALA A 137 13.21 1.80 -15.04
C ALA A 137 13.70 0.58 -14.23
N SER A 138 14.36 0.80 -13.10
CA SER A 138 14.91 -0.26 -12.27
C SER A 138 14.72 0.03 -10.79
N PHE A 139 14.28 -0.97 -10.03
CA PHE A 139 14.26 -0.94 -8.56
C PHE A 139 15.63 -0.58 -7.96
N LYS A 140 16.72 -0.88 -8.65
CA LYS A 140 18.08 -0.64 -8.15
C LYS A 140 18.42 0.83 -7.99
N SER A 141 17.78 1.73 -8.75
CA SER A 141 18.04 3.17 -8.67
C SER A 141 17.13 3.90 -7.67
N ALA A 142 16.11 3.21 -7.14
CA ALA A 142 15.13 3.82 -6.25
C ALA A 142 15.67 4.05 -4.83
N VAL A 143 15.14 5.09 -4.18
CA VAL A 143 15.18 5.25 -2.72
C VAL A 143 13.92 4.63 -2.15
N TYR A 144 14.05 3.95 -1.02
CA TYR A 144 12.96 3.28 -0.33
C TYR A 144 12.71 3.96 1.01
N THR A 145 11.44 4.05 1.37
CA THR A 145 10.99 4.30 2.74
C THR A 145 10.56 2.98 3.36
N GLU A 146 11.21 2.62 4.47
CA GLU A 146 10.82 1.52 5.34
C GLU A 146 9.85 2.04 6.40
N TYR A 147 8.77 1.31 6.63
CA TYR A 147 7.84 1.52 7.73
C TYR A 147 7.85 0.30 8.67
N GLN A 148 8.01 0.55 9.96
CA GLN A 148 7.91 -0.48 11.00
C GLN A 148 6.43 -0.64 11.39
N LEU A 149 5.83 -1.77 11.01
CA LEU A 149 4.46 -2.12 11.40
C LEU A 149 4.38 -2.40 12.91
N LYS A 150 3.16 -2.36 13.46
CA LYS A 150 2.87 -2.52 14.89
C LYS A 150 2.51 -3.95 15.27
#